data_AF-A0AA48GY58-F1
#
_entry.id   AF-A0AA48GY58-F1
#
_cell.length_a   1.000
_cell.length_b   1.000
_cell.length_c   1.000
_cell.angle_alpha   90.00
_cell.angle_beta   90.00
_cell.angle_gamma   90.00
#
_symmetry.space_group_name_H-M   'P 1'
#
loop_
_entity.id
_entity.type
_entity.pdbx_description
1 polymer ?
#
loop_
_entity_poly.entity_id
_entity_poly.type
_entity_poly.pdbx_seq_one_letter_code
_entity_poly.pdbx_strand_id
1 'polypeptide(L)' 'MRVFARVNQIGWVHLWPTREAYEAGEASIHFFNGRTDPRWAEAGLEPAQREALGRGELVELEDPGYLEDPGAPSGV' A
#
# COMPACT_ATOMS: atom_id res chain seq x y z
N MET A 1 7.90 -1.66 7.31
CA MET A 1 8.58 -1.17 6.07
C MET A 1 7.78 0.01 5.47
N ARG A 2 8.36 0.90 4.62
CA ARG A 2 7.57 1.91 3.87
C ARG A 2 7.13 1.38 2.51
N VAL A 3 5.93 1.75 2.07
CA VAL A 3 5.36 1.36 0.78
C VAL A 3 4.66 2.53 0.12
N PHE A 4 4.51 2.45 -1.19
CA PHE A 4 3.77 3.42 -1.98
C PHE A 4 2.42 2.84 -2.38
N ALA A 5 1.35 3.48 -1.95
CA ALA A 5 -0.01 3.03 -2.18
C ALA A 5 -0.77 3.98 -3.11
N ARG A 6 -1.64 3.43 -3.93
CA ARG A 6 -2.63 4.19 -4.70
C ARG A 6 -3.98 3.48 -4.67
N VAL A 7 -5.05 4.25 -4.53
CA VAL A 7 -6.43 3.74 -4.63
C VAL A 7 -7.01 4.10 -6.00
N ASN A 8 -7.59 3.13 -6.68
CA ASN A 8 -8.32 3.38 -7.92
C ASN A 8 -9.79 3.74 -7.64
N GLN A 9 -10.51 4.20 -8.67
CA GLN A 9 -11.91 4.66 -8.54
C GLN A 9 -12.88 3.58 -8.00
N ILE A 10 -12.54 2.30 -8.15
CA ILE A 10 -13.37 1.17 -7.70
C ILE A 10 -13.12 0.85 -6.21
N GLY A 11 -12.03 1.38 -5.63
CA GLY A 11 -11.64 1.15 -4.23
C GLY A 11 -10.61 0.04 -4.06
N TRP A 12 -9.97 -0.42 -5.15
CA TRP A 12 -8.80 -1.29 -5.03
C TRP A 12 -7.57 -0.47 -4.65
N VAL A 13 -6.83 -0.99 -3.68
CA VAL A 13 -5.55 -0.47 -3.23
C VAL A 13 -4.46 -1.25 -3.94
N HIS A 14 -3.48 -0.54 -4.48
CA HIS A 14 -2.29 -1.09 -5.12
C HIS A 14 -1.06 -0.64 -4.34
N LEU A 15 -0.10 -1.54 -4.12
CA LEU A 15 1.13 -1.29 -3.38
C LEU A 15 2.37 -1.50 -4.27
N TRP A 16 3.31 -0.56 -4.19
CA TRP A 16 4.65 -0.63 -4.80
C TRP A 16 5.72 -0.52 -3.71
N PRO A 17 6.89 -1.17 -3.92
CA PRO A 17 7.99 -1.09 -2.96
C PRO A 17 8.70 0.27 -3.00
N THR A 18 8.66 0.96 -4.14
CA THR A 18 9.30 2.26 -4.36
C THR A 18 8.43 3.16 -5.23
N ARG A 19 8.69 4.48 -5.19
CA ARG A 19 8.04 5.44 -6.08
C ARG A 19 8.47 5.22 -7.54
N GLU A 20 9.74 4.89 -7.75
CA GLU A 20 10.32 4.68 -9.06
C GLU A 20 9.64 3.52 -9.81
N ALA A 21 9.27 2.43 -9.11
CA ALA A 21 8.53 1.32 -9.71
C ALA A 21 7.15 1.77 -10.25
N TYR A 22 6.45 2.62 -9.49
CA TYR A 22 5.19 3.22 -9.95
C TYR A 22 5.40 4.14 -11.16
N GLU A 23 6.40 5.02 -11.11
CA GLU A 23 6.68 5.99 -12.18
C GLU A 23 7.18 5.32 -13.47
N ALA A 24 7.89 4.19 -13.35
CA ALA A 24 8.29 3.35 -14.47
C ALA A 24 7.14 2.55 -15.10
N GLY A 25 5.94 2.58 -14.50
CA GLY A 25 4.77 1.84 -14.97
C GLY A 25 4.82 0.34 -14.67
N GLU A 26 5.59 -0.07 -13.67
CA GLU A 26 5.63 -1.47 -13.24
C GLU A 26 4.33 -1.88 -12.55
N ALA A 27 4.04 -3.18 -12.59
CA ALA A 27 2.92 -3.73 -11.86
C ALA A 27 3.10 -3.57 -10.34
N SER A 28 2.01 -3.28 -9.63
CA SER A 28 2.00 -3.30 -8.17
C SER A 28 2.33 -4.69 -7.65
N ILE A 29 3.20 -4.79 -6.65
CA ILE A 29 3.60 -6.06 -6.05
C ILE A 29 2.50 -6.70 -5.20
N HIS A 30 1.52 -5.91 -4.77
CA HIS A 30 0.33 -6.39 -4.08
C HIS A 30 -0.88 -5.49 -4.38
N PHE A 31 -2.08 -6.07 -4.41
CA PHE A 31 -3.32 -5.31 -4.55
C PHE A 31 -4.49 -6.04 -3.88
N PHE A 32 -5.42 -5.29 -3.30
CA PHE A 32 -6.56 -5.82 -2.56
C PHE A 32 -7.73 -4.82 -2.55
N ASN A 33 -8.91 -5.29 -2.16
CA ASN A 33 -10.09 -4.43 -2.06
C ASN A 33 -10.07 -3.67 -0.72
N GLY A 34 -9.72 -2.39 -0.76
CA GLY A 34 -9.61 -1.56 0.45
C GLY A 34 -10.94 -1.31 1.17
N ARG A 35 -12.09 -1.64 0.56
CA ARG A 35 -13.40 -1.51 1.24
C ARG A 35 -13.71 -2.69 2.15
N THR A 36 -13.08 -3.83 1.92
CA THR A 36 -13.38 -5.08 2.62
C THR A 36 -12.18 -5.64 3.37
N ASP A 37 -10.98 -5.13 3.11
CA ASP A 37 -9.79 -5.62 3.78
C ASP A 37 -9.68 -5.07 5.22
N PRO A 38 -9.71 -5.94 6.24
CA PRO A 38 -9.65 -5.50 7.64
C PRO A 38 -8.30 -4.88 7.99
N ARG A 39 -7.19 -5.38 7.43
CA ARG A 39 -5.84 -4.86 7.68
C ARG A 39 -5.69 -3.46 7.10
N TRP A 40 -6.34 -3.17 5.99
CA TRP A 40 -6.40 -1.81 5.45
C TRP A 40 -7.27 -0.87 6.29
N ALA A 41 -8.40 -1.35 6.81
CA ALA A 41 -9.26 -0.55 7.67
C ALA A 41 -8.54 -0.15 8.98
N GLU A 42 -7.72 -1.06 9.51
CA GLU A 42 -6.91 -0.87 10.71
C GLU A 42 -5.59 -0.13 10.46
N ALA A 43 -5.23 0.13 9.19
CA ALA A 43 -4.02 0.87 8.86
C ALA A 43 -4.07 2.27 9.50
N GLY A 44 -2.99 2.62 10.20
CA GLY A 44 -2.78 3.91 10.87
C GLY A 44 -2.53 5.06 9.90
N LEU A 45 -3.43 5.26 8.93
CA LEU A 45 -3.30 6.32 7.92
C LEU A 45 -3.67 7.67 8.51
N GLU A 46 -2.74 8.63 8.36
CA GLU A 46 -2.96 10.03 8.69
C GLU A 46 -4.10 10.62 7.84
N PRO A 47 -4.82 11.64 8.35
CA PRO A 47 -5.92 12.26 7.61
C PRO A 47 -5.53 12.72 6.19
N ALA A 48 -4.34 13.32 6.05
CA ALA A 48 -3.83 13.78 4.75
C ALA A 48 -3.56 12.61 3.77
N GLN A 49 -3.08 11.48 4.28
CA GLN A 49 -2.85 10.28 3.47
C GLN A 49 -4.18 9.71 2.98
N ARG A 50 -5.21 9.65 3.86
CA ARG A 50 -6.56 9.19 3.49
C ARG A 50 -7.18 10.08 2.40
N GLU A 51 -7.03 11.39 2.54
CA GLU A 51 -7.55 12.35 1.56
C GLU A 51 -6.86 12.21 0.20
N ALA A 52 -5.52 12.12 0.18
CA ALA A 52 -4.74 11.93 -1.03
C ALA A 52 -5.07 10.59 -1.73
N LEU A 53 -5.16 9.50 -0.97
CA LEU A 53 -5.62 8.20 -1.50
C LEU A 53 -7.04 8.30 -2.07
N GLY A 54 -7.94 9.04 -1.41
CA GLY A 54 -9.29 9.31 -1.90
C GLY A 54 -9.34 10.05 -3.24
N ARG A 55 -8.32 10.85 -3.55
CA ARG A 55 -8.13 11.51 -4.86
C ARG A 55 -7.42 10.62 -5.88
N GLY A 56 -6.97 9.42 -5.48
CA GLY A 56 -6.21 8.50 -6.31
C GLY A 56 -4.75 8.93 -6.52
N GLU A 57 -4.20 9.70 -5.59
CA GLU A 57 -2.78 10.07 -5.57
C GLU A 57 -1.92 8.91 -5.06
N LEU A 58 -0.64 8.92 -5.42
CA LEU A 58 0.34 8.00 -4.86
C LEU A 58 0.78 8.51 -3.50
N VAL A 59 0.67 7.68 -2.47
CA VAL A 59 0.95 8.04 -1.08
C VAL A 59 1.96 7.07 -0.49
N GLU A 60 3.01 7.62 0.12
CA GLU A 60 3.92 6.83 0.96
C GLU A 60 3.29 6.60 2.34
N LEU A 61 3.27 5.36 2.80
CA LEU A 61 2.74 4.95 4.09
C LEU A 61 3.57 3.82 4.70
N GLU A 62 3.37 3.57 5.98
CA GLU A 62 3.93 2.37 6.62
C GLU A 62 3.14 1.15 6.16
N ASP A 63 3.84 0.10 5.69
CA ASP A 63 3.23 -1.14 5.24
C ASP A 63 2.31 -1.68 6.33
N PRO A 64 1.01 -1.87 6.06
CA PRO A 64 0.08 -2.44 7.03
C PRO A 64 0.34 -3.93 7.36
N GLY A 65 1.45 -4.50 6.89
CA GLY A 65 1.81 -5.91 7.04
C GLY A 65 1.41 -6.79 5.85
N TYR A 66 1.39 -6.22 4.63
CA TYR A 66 1.15 -7.00 3.41
C TYR A 66 2.44 -7.53 2.80
N LEU A 67 3.54 -6.82 3.01
CA LEU A 67 4.83 -7.09 2.40
C LEU A 67 5.87 -7.51 3.43
N GLU A 68 5.58 -7.38 4.72
CA GLU A 68 6.36 -8.03 5.78
C GLU A 68 6.20 -9.55 5.67
N ASP A 69 7.29 -10.22 5.37
CA ASP A 69 7.38 -11.68 5.25
C ASP A 69 7.32 -12.31 6.66
N PRO A 70 6.29 -13.09 7.02
CA PRO A 70 6.28 -13.84 8.28
C PRO A 70 7.28 -15.02 8.29
N GLY A 71 8.14 -15.17 7.28
CA GLY A 71 8.97 -16.35 7.06
C GLY A 71 10.40 -16.11 6.59
N ALA A 72 10.97 -14.90 6.73
CA ALA A 72 12.42 -14.77 6.62
C ALA A 72 13.06 -15.30 7.92
N PRO A 73 13.77 -16.45 7.91
CA PRO A 73 14.48 -16.87 9.10
C PRO A 73 15.50 -15.79 9.47
N SER A 74 15.35 -15.22 10.68
CA SER A 74 16.46 -14.50 11.32
C SER A 74 17.69 -15.40 11.23
N GLY A 75 18.72 -14.89 10.56
CA GLY A 75 19.88 -15.66 10.13
C GLY A 75 20.44 -16.59 11.20
N VAL A 76 20.79 -17.80 10.75
CA VAL A 76 21.85 -18.63 11.34
C VAL A 76 23.20 -17.95 11.20
#